data_AF-A0A8T3SLY6-F1
#
_entry.id   AF-A0A8T3SLY6-F1
#
_cell.length_a   1.000
_cell.length_b   1.000
_cell.length_c   1.000
_cell.angle_alpha   90.00
_cell.angle_beta   90.00
_cell.angle_gamma   90.00
#
_symmetry.space_group_name_H-M   'P 1'
#
loop_
_entity.id
_entity.type
_entity.pdbx_description
1 polymer ?
#
loop_
_entity_poly.entity_id
_entity_poly.type
_entity_poly.pdbx_seq_one_letter_code
_entity_poly.pdbx_strand_id
1 'polypeptide(L)'
;MQFTGVSYKNKYENDIFMYKPPLALLEVHSENYFNQPRAVKKLVALRGDYPLSLHGVNLSLGGTDSLNLVYLENLKQLIQQVDPLFVSDHLAWTSLKSHYFHDLFPLPRTTETVNHIVERIQRVQTYLQRFILIENISSYVGFKIDYLAEWQMLNEIADRSGCGILLDLNNIYVSASHHHFKPQEYLQAIKTQHVKEIHLGGFTRREIEGQSILIDTHADKVAQEVWVLYQEAIDQFGSLPTIIEWDDQLPSWEILYAEAKHAERFNITAISGVI
;
A
#
# COMPACT_ATOMS: atom_id res chain seq x y z
N MET A 1 0.59 -7.52 -21.56
CA MET A 1 1.50 -7.15 -20.45
C MET A 1 0.76 -7.50 -19.18
N GLN A 2 1.46 -8.00 -18.16
CA GLN A 2 0.84 -8.35 -16.88
C GLN A 2 0.99 -7.19 -15.91
N PHE A 3 -0.02 -6.95 -15.07
CA PHE A 3 -0.03 -5.83 -14.11
C PHE A 3 -0.21 -6.26 -12.66
N THR A 4 -0.72 -7.48 -12.43
CA THR A 4 -1.01 -7.95 -11.08
C THR A 4 0.14 -8.77 -10.46
N GLY A 5 0.43 -8.46 -9.21
CA GLY A 5 1.33 -9.17 -8.30
C GLY A 5 0.61 -9.61 -7.03
N VAL A 6 1.38 -10.12 -6.07
CA VAL A 6 0.89 -10.58 -4.76
C VAL A 6 1.85 -10.21 -3.65
N SER A 7 1.33 -10.09 -2.43
CA SER A 7 2.18 -10.03 -1.23
C SER A 7 2.96 -11.34 -1.07
N TYR A 8 4.29 -11.24 -1.03
CA TYR A 8 5.17 -12.38 -0.82
C TYR A 8 5.37 -12.60 0.69
N LYS A 9 4.99 -13.80 1.13
CA LYS A 9 5.27 -14.33 2.46
C LYS A 9 6.02 -15.66 2.31
N ASN A 10 6.88 -16.00 3.27
CA ASN A 10 7.69 -17.24 3.24
C ASN A 10 6.84 -18.51 3.03
N LYS A 11 5.55 -18.49 3.40
CA LYS A 11 4.60 -19.58 3.15
C LYS A 11 4.52 -19.98 1.67
N TYR A 12 4.65 -19.01 0.76
CA TYR A 12 4.49 -19.18 -0.69
C TYR A 12 5.82 -19.40 -1.43
N GLU A 13 6.94 -19.49 -0.69
CA GLU A 13 8.29 -19.58 -1.25
C GLU A 13 8.40 -20.73 -2.26
N ASN A 14 8.02 -21.94 -1.86
CA ASN A 14 8.13 -23.13 -2.71
C ASN A 14 7.31 -22.98 -4.00
N ASP A 15 6.08 -22.48 -3.89
CA ASP A 15 5.19 -22.35 -5.05
C ASP A 15 5.74 -21.34 -6.06
N ILE A 16 6.24 -20.20 -5.58
CA ILE A 16 6.77 -19.13 -6.44
C ILE A 16 8.09 -19.56 -7.09
N PHE A 17 9.04 -20.10 -6.32
CA PHE A 17 10.33 -20.52 -6.87
C PHE A 17 10.22 -21.72 -7.81
N MET A 18 9.34 -22.68 -7.51
CA MET A 18 9.22 -23.91 -8.30
C MET A 18 8.39 -23.69 -9.57
N TYR A 19 7.25 -23.02 -9.47
CA TYR A 19 6.31 -22.92 -10.58
C TYR A 19 6.47 -21.64 -11.41
N LYS A 20 7.16 -20.63 -10.88
CA LYS A 20 7.35 -19.32 -11.53
C LYS A 20 6.05 -18.80 -12.17
N PRO A 21 4.97 -18.66 -11.39
CA PRO A 21 3.69 -18.19 -11.88
C PRO A 21 3.87 -16.84 -12.60
N PRO A 22 3.17 -16.59 -13.73
CA PRO A 22 3.19 -15.28 -14.35
C PRO A 22 2.59 -14.27 -13.35
N LEU A 23 3.41 -13.35 -12.87
CA LEU A 23 3.04 -12.21 -12.03
C LEU A 23 3.85 -11.00 -12.48
N ALA A 24 3.25 -9.82 -12.37
CA ALA A 24 3.92 -8.57 -12.75
C ALA A 24 4.98 -8.12 -11.74
N LEU A 25 4.77 -8.44 -10.47
CA LEU A 25 5.66 -8.09 -9.36
C LEU A 25 5.35 -8.94 -8.12
N LEU A 26 6.27 -8.92 -7.16
CA LEU A 26 6.06 -9.42 -5.80
C LEU A 26 6.33 -8.29 -4.83
N GLU A 27 5.48 -8.13 -3.82
CA GLU A 27 5.70 -7.16 -2.76
C GLU A 27 6.19 -7.84 -1.48
N VAL A 28 7.12 -7.21 -0.77
CA VAL A 28 7.55 -7.66 0.55
C VAL A 28 7.58 -6.53 1.57
N HIS A 29 7.33 -6.86 2.83
CA HIS A 29 7.55 -5.92 3.93
C HIS A 29 9.05 -5.79 4.21
N SER A 30 9.57 -4.58 4.09
CA SER A 30 11.00 -4.25 4.15
C SER A 30 11.64 -4.73 5.45
N GLU A 31 10.94 -4.54 6.57
CA GLU A 31 11.42 -4.81 7.92
C GLU A 31 11.72 -6.28 8.15
N ASN A 32 11.04 -7.19 7.45
CA ASN A 32 11.29 -8.63 7.53
C ASN A 32 12.68 -9.03 7.02
N TYR A 33 13.36 -8.13 6.31
CA TYR A 33 14.66 -8.37 5.67
C TYR A 33 15.81 -7.57 6.28
N PHE A 34 15.52 -6.65 7.21
CA PHE A 34 16.56 -5.88 7.89
C PHE A 34 17.46 -6.80 8.70
N ASN A 35 18.78 -6.68 8.50
CA ASN A 35 19.78 -7.50 9.18
C ASN A 35 19.60 -9.02 8.99
N GLN A 36 18.92 -9.45 7.92
CA GLN A 36 18.66 -10.86 7.59
C GLN A 36 19.35 -11.26 6.28
N PRO A 37 20.70 -11.39 6.24
CA PRO A 37 21.45 -11.58 4.99
C PRO A 37 21.05 -12.83 4.20
N ARG A 38 20.57 -13.88 4.87
CA ARG A 38 20.06 -15.09 4.18
C ARG A 38 18.74 -14.82 3.47
N ALA A 39 17.83 -14.09 4.11
CA ALA A 39 16.54 -13.72 3.50
C ALA A 39 16.76 -12.75 2.35
N VAL A 40 17.64 -11.75 2.51
CA VAL A 40 18.00 -10.81 1.44
C VAL A 40 18.57 -11.53 0.22
N LYS A 41 19.46 -12.52 0.40
CA LYS A 41 19.98 -13.32 -0.72
C LYS A 41 18.88 -14.04 -1.50
N LYS A 42 17.85 -14.54 -0.82
CA LYS A 42 16.68 -15.15 -1.50
C LYS A 42 15.88 -14.11 -2.25
N LEU A 43 15.67 -12.93 -1.66
CA LEU A 43 14.96 -11.83 -2.29
C LEU A 43 15.68 -11.35 -3.56
N VAL A 44 17.01 -11.24 -3.52
CA VAL A 44 17.84 -10.94 -4.71
C VAL A 44 17.73 -12.05 -5.77
N ALA A 45 17.61 -13.31 -5.37
CA ALA A 45 17.36 -14.40 -6.32
C ALA A 45 15.98 -14.27 -6.99
N LEU A 46 14.92 -13.97 -6.20
CA LEU A 46 13.58 -13.70 -6.73
C LEU A 46 13.55 -12.49 -7.66
N ARG A 47 14.34 -11.45 -7.37
CA ARG A 47 14.46 -10.25 -8.20
C ARG A 47 14.87 -10.56 -9.65
N GLY A 48 15.62 -11.64 -9.84
CA GLY A 48 16.03 -12.11 -11.17
C GLY A 48 14.87 -12.65 -12.01
N ASP A 49 13.79 -13.08 -11.37
CA ASP A 49 12.57 -13.61 -12.01
C ASP A 49 11.41 -12.60 -12.00
N TYR A 50 11.31 -11.76 -10.96
CA TYR A 50 10.21 -10.81 -10.76
C TYR A 50 10.72 -9.42 -10.37
N PRO A 51 10.10 -8.34 -10.88
CA PRO A 51 10.19 -7.04 -10.21
C PRO A 51 9.71 -7.15 -8.76
N LEU A 52 10.34 -6.40 -7.86
CA LEU A 52 9.99 -6.39 -6.44
C LEU A 52 9.53 -5.01 -5.99
N SER A 53 8.48 -4.96 -5.17
CA SER A 53 8.10 -3.78 -4.40
C SER A 53 8.53 -3.97 -2.94
N LEU A 54 9.14 -2.95 -2.35
CA LEU A 54 9.47 -2.91 -0.93
C LEU A 54 8.47 -2.00 -0.22
N HIS A 55 7.59 -2.59 0.57
CA HIS A 55 6.59 -1.88 1.34
C HIS A 55 7.02 -1.81 2.81
N GLY A 56 6.83 -0.66 3.46
CA GLY A 56 7.24 -0.39 4.84
C GLY A 56 6.06 -0.10 5.75
N VAL A 57 6.20 -0.46 7.02
CA VAL A 57 5.16 -0.25 8.04
C VAL A 57 5.63 0.64 9.20
N ASN A 58 6.92 0.96 9.27
CA ASN A 58 7.54 1.57 10.45
C ASN A 58 8.24 2.91 10.19
N LEU A 59 8.15 3.51 9.00
CA LEU A 59 8.78 4.81 8.74
C LEU A 59 8.15 5.94 9.58
N SER A 60 6.86 5.81 9.93
CA SER A 60 6.14 6.72 10.84
C SER A 60 6.25 8.19 10.37
N LEU A 61 5.82 8.45 9.13
CA LEU A 61 5.92 9.77 8.52
C LEU A 61 5.10 10.83 9.26
N GLY A 62 3.99 10.44 9.88
CA GLY A 62 3.18 11.31 10.74
C GLY A 62 3.72 11.53 12.15
N GLY A 63 4.75 10.79 12.57
CA GLY A 63 5.34 10.92 13.90
C GLY A 63 6.09 12.25 14.09
N THR A 64 6.07 12.77 15.32
CA THR A 64 6.77 14.01 15.70
C THR A 64 8.23 13.78 16.12
N ASP A 65 8.60 12.54 16.45
CA ASP A 65 9.99 12.18 16.71
C ASP A 65 10.84 12.38 15.45
N SER A 66 12.15 12.56 15.63
CA SER A 66 13.08 12.61 14.49
C SER A 66 12.99 11.33 13.67
N LEU A 67 13.17 11.44 12.35
CA LEU A 67 13.25 10.27 11.47
C LEU A 67 14.29 9.28 12.01
N ASN A 68 13.91 8.00 12.07
CA ASN A 68 14.79 6.97 12.59
C ASN A 68 15.91 6.67 11.58
N LEU A 69 17.11 7.18 11.85
CA LEU A 69 18.27 7.01 10.97
C LEU A 69 18.72 5.53 10.87
N VAL A 70 18.52 4.73 11.93
CA VAL A 70 18.83 3.29 11.88
C VAL A 70 17.88 2.57 10.93
N TYR A 71 16.59 2.91 10.97
CA TYR A 71 15.60 2.38 10.02
C TYR A 71 15.95 2.77 8.59
N LEU A 72 16.24 4.06 8.35
CA LEU A 72 16.56 4.56 7.02
C LEU A 72 17.85 3.94 6.45
N GLU A 73 18.87 3.72 7.28
CA GLU A 73 20.11 3.05 6.86
C GLU A 73 19.84 1.59 6.48
N ASN A 74 19.06 0.85 7.29
CA ASN A 74 18.68 -0.52 6.96
C ASN A 74 17.87 -0.60 5.65
N LEU A 75 16.90 0.29 5.48
CA LEU A 75 16.11 0.38 4.25
C LEU A 75 16.97 0.73 3.04
N LYS A 76 17.89 1.70 3.18
CA LYS A 76 18.83 2.08 2.12
C LYS A 76 19.72 0.92 1.69
N GLN A 77 20.25 0.16 2.65
CA GLN A 77 21.05 -1.04 2.37
C GLN A 77 20.23 -2.12 1.67
N LEU A 78 18.97 -2.31 2.06
CA LEU A 78 18.07 -3.26 1.42
C LEU A 78 17.77 -2.83 -0.03
N ILE A 79 17.43 -1.56 -0.26
CA ILE A 79 17.19 -0.98 -1.59
C ILE A 79 18.41 -1.19 -2.50
N GLN A 80 19.62 -0.93 -2.00
CA GLN A 80 20.86 -1.10 -2.78
C GLN A 80 21.13 -2.54 -3.18
N GLN A 81 20.76 -3.51 -2.33
CA GLN A 81 20.96 -4.93 -2.61
C GLN A 81 19.88 -5.50 -3.54
N VAL A 82 18.65 -5.05 -3.38
CA VAL A 82 17.46 -5.63 -4.03
C VAL A 82 17.12 -4.92 -5.35
N ASP A 83 17.47 -3.64 -5.50
CA ASP A 83 17.06 -2.78 -6.62
C ASP A 83 15.56 -2.91 -6.97
N PRO A 84 14.67 -2.52 -6.03
CA PRO A 84 13.24 -2.69 -6.20
C PRO A 84 12.64 -1.68 -7.19
N LEU A 85 11.51 -2.07 -7.78
CA LEU A 85 10.69 -1.22 -8.63
C LEU A 85 10.13 -0.04 -7.82
N PHE A 86 9.47 -0.34 -6.70
CA PHE A 86 8.91 0.65 -5.78
C PHE A 86 9.43 0.49 -4.37
N VAL A 87 9.39 1.61 -3.65
CA VAL A 87 9.58 1.68 -2.20
C VAL A 87 8.41 2.48 -1.67
N SER A 88 7.63 1.91 -0.76
CA SER A 88 6.43 2.54 -0.23
C SER A 88 6.38 2.46 1.29
N ASP A 89 5.64 3.36 1.93
CA ASP A 89 5.27 3.29 3.35
C ASP A 89 3.96 4.07 3.57
N HIS A 90 3.40 3.98 4.76
CA HIS A 90 2.08 4.50 5.08
C HIS A 90 2.08 5.98 5.46
N LEU A 91 0.98 6.66 5.15
CA LEU A 91 0.63 7.96 5.72
C LEU A 91 0.15 7.83 7.18
N ALA A 92 1.00 7.32 8.05
CA ALA A 92 0.61 6.96 9.41
C ALA A 92 1.54 7.53 10.47
N TRP A 93 0.99 7.62 11.68
CA TRP A 93 1.78 7.70 12.90
C TRP A 93 1.83 6.31 13.54
N THR A 94 3.01 5.70 13.56
CA THR A 94 3.20 4.31 14.02
C THR A 94 4.16 4.21 15.20
N SER A 95 4.65 5.34 15.72
CA SER A 95 5.62 5.32 16.83
C SER A 95 5.61 6.56 17.71
N LEU A 96 5.70 6.41 19.03
CA LEU A 96 5.89 7.49 19.99
C LEU A 96 7.02 7.17 20.98
N LYS A 97 7.99 8.07 21.15
CA LYS A 97 9.13 7.90 22.07
C LYS A 97 9.83 6.55 21.86
N SER A 98 10.13 6.23 20.60
CA SER A 98 10.77 4.96 20.19
C SER A 98 9.97 3.67 20.46
N HIS A 99 8.69 3.75 20.85
CA HIS A 99 7.78 2.60 20.90
C HIS A 99 6.98 2.56 19.61
N TYR A 100 6.95 1.40 18.94
CA TYR A 100 6.16 1.18 17.74
C TYR A 100 4.80 0.60 18.11
N PHE A 101 3.75 1.08 17.45
CA PHE A 101 2.41 0.55 17.55
C PHE A 101 2.18 -0.45 16.42
N HIS A 102 1.34 -1.45 16.69
CA HIS A 102 0.89 -2.38 15.65
C HIS A 102 -0.12 -1.76 14.70
N ASP A 103 -0.86 -0.74 15.17
CA ASP A 103 -1.89 -0.06 14.41
C ASP A 103 -1.36 1.21 13.75
N LEU A 104 -1.85 1.48 12.54
CA LEU A 104 -1.60 2.71 11.80
C LEU A 104 -2.61 3.78 12.27
N PHE A 105 -2.13 4.80 12.98
CA PHE A 105 -3.03 5.86 13.45
C PHE A 105 -3.26 6.93 12.38
N PRO A 106 -4.53 7.33 12.12
CA PRO A 106 -4.84 8.44 11.22
C PRO A 106 -4.31 9.76 11.77
N LEU A 107 -4.00 10.66 10.85
CA LEU A 107 -3.44 11.97 11.15
C LEU A 107 -4.52 13.06 11.04
N PRO A 108 -4.49 14.11 11.88
CA PRO A 108 -5.33 15.27 11.69
C PRO A 108 -5.08 15.91 10.32
N ARG A 109 -6.13 16.13 9.55
CA ARG A 109 -6.05 16.60 8.16
C ARG A 109 -6.00 18.12 8.11
N THR A 110 -4.87 18.69 8.55
CA THR A 110 -4.61 20.13 8.60
C THR A 110 -3.41 20.53 7.74
N THR A 111 -3.29 21.83 7.44
CA THR A 111 -2.14 22.38 6.69
C THR A 111 -0.81 22.17 7.43
N GLU A 112 -0.82 22.25 8.77
CA GLU A 112 0.36 21.98 9.59
C GLU A 112 0.83 20.53 9.45
N THR A 113 -0.10 19.57 9.48
CA THR A 113 0.20 18.16 9.27
C THR A 113 0.77 17.91 7.87
N VAL A 114 0.17 18.52 6.83
CA VAL A 114 0.70 18.43 5.46
C VAL A 114 2.13 18.96 5.38
N ASN A 115 2.39 20.15 5.94
CA ASN A 115 3.73 20.74 5.93
C ASN A 115 4.77 19.82 6.58
N HIS A 116 4.44 19.24 7.73
CA HIS A 116 5.28 18.30 8.47
C HIS A 116 5.61 17.05 7.64
N ILE A 117 4.60 16.44 7.02
CA ILE A 117 4.77 15.22 6.23
C ILE A 117 5.56 15.49 4.95
N VAL A 118 5.27 16.57 4.24
CA VAL A 118 6.00 16.97 3.02
C VAL A 118 7.48 17.10 3.29
N GLU A 119 7.86 17.81 4.37
CA GLU A 119 9.25 17.97 4.76
C GLU A 119 9.93 16.62 5.04
N ARG A 120 9.25 15.73 5.76
CA ARG A 120 9.78 14.40 6.10
C ARG A 120 9.96 13.52 4.88
N ILE A 121 8.98 13.48 3.98
CA ILE A 121 9.08 12.74 2.72
C ILE A 121 10.27 13.24 1.90
N GLN A 122 10.44 14.56 1.75
CA GLN A 122 11.58 15.12 1.03
C GLN A 122 12.93 14.71 1.64
N ARG A 123 13.02 14.72 2.98
CA ARG A 123 14.22 14.25 3.70
C ARG A 123 14.47 12.75 3.48
N VAL A 124 13.44 11.92 3.55
CA VAL A 124 13.53 10.47 3.30
C VAL A 124 13.97 10.19 1.88
N GLN A 125 13.32 10.77 0.87
CA GLN A 125 13.69 10.61 -0.54
C GLN A 125 15.13 11.08 -0.81
N THR A 126 15.54 12.20 -0.20
CA THR A 126 16.93 12.70 -0.30
C THR A 126 17.93 11.71 0.29
N TYR A 127 17.62 11.15 1.47
CA TYR A 127 18.50 10.22 2.15
C TYR A 127 18.62 8.87 1.42
N LEU A 128 17.49 8.31 1.00
CA LEU A 128 17.41 7.06 0.25
C LEU A 128 17.88 7.22 -1.20
N GLN A 129 17.92 8.46 -1.72
CA GLN A 129 18.14 8.78 -3.13
C GLN A 129 17.16 8.03 -4.05
N ARG A 130 15.89 7.97 -3.62
CA ARG A 130 14.86 7.20 -4.30
C ARG A 130 13.52 7.92 -4.24
N PHE A 131 12.76 7.78 -5.34
CA PHE A 131 11.34 8.11 -5.38
C PHE A 131 10.57 7.08 -4.56
N ILE A 132 9.69 7.54 -3.66
CA ILE A 132 8.88 6.67 -2.81
C ILE A 132 7.40 6.87 -3.09
N LEU A 133 6.59 5.87 -2.75
CA LEU A 133 5.13 5.94 -2.75
C LEU A 133 4.62 6.08 -1.32
N ILE A 134 3.52 6.81 -1.16
CA ILE A 134 2.82 6.96 0.12
C ILE A 134 1.45 6.31 0.00
N GLU A 135 1.14 5.47 0.96
CA GLU A 135 -0.11 4.74 1.03
C GLU A 135 -1.17 5.41 1.91
N ASN A 136 -2.42 5.40 1.45
CA ASN A 136 -3.57 5.76 2.25
C ASN A 136 -3.96 4.63 3.21
N ILE A 137 -4.33 4.97 4.44
CA ILE A 137 -4.70 3.98 5.46
C ILE A 137 -6.21 3.92 5.66
N SER A 138 -6.71 2.83 6.24
CA SER A 138 -8.07 2.78 6.77
C SER A 138 -8.20 3.69 8.00
N SER A 139 -9.33 4.39 8.14
CA SER A 139 -9.62 5.26 9.28
C SER A 139 -11.04 5.07 9.77
N TYR A 140 -11.18 4.91 11.09
CA TYR A 140 -12.45 4.65 11.77
C TYR A 140 -13.00 5.88 12.50
N VAL A 141 -12.16 6.89 12.72
CA VAL A 141 -12.48 8.09 13.50
C VAL A 141 -11.87 9.32 12.82
N GLY A 142 -12.63 10.41 12.81
CA GLY A 142 -12.17 11.71 12.31
C GLY A 142 -11.75 12.62 13.46
N PHE A 143 -10.94 13.63 13.15
CA PHE A 143 -10.62 14.67 14.12
C PHE A 143 -11.52 15.89 13.91
N LYS A 144 -11.98 16.52 15.00
CA LYS A 144 -12.79 17.76 14.92
C LYS A 144 -12.07 18.91 14.21
N ILE A 145 -10.74 18.86 14.16
CA ILE A 145 -9.87 19.85 13.53
C ILE A 145 -9.57 19.51 12.07
N ASP A 146 -10.16 18.47 11.49
CA ASP A 146 -9.96 18.16 10.08
C ASP A 146 -10.53 19.27 9.20
N TYR A 147 -9.70 19.79 8.30
CA TYR A 147 -10.08 20.84 7.33
C TYR A 147 -10.01 20.37 5.89
N LEU A 148 -9.39 19.22 5.63
CA LEU A 148 -9.22 18.63 4.31
C LEU A 148 -9.85 17.24 4.26
N ALA A 149 -10.40 16.87 3.10
CA ALA A 149 -10.63 15.47 2.76
C ALA A 149 -9.30 14.71 2.64
N GLU A 150 -9.30 13.39 2.84
CA GLU A 150 -8.05 12.60 2.80
C GLU A 150 -7.38 12.66 1.41
N TRP A 151 -8.15 12.54 0.33
CA TRP A 151 -7.64 12.68 -1.03
C TRP A 151 -7.06 14.08 -1.31
N GLN A 152 -7.59 15.13 -0.68
CA GLN A 152 -7.03 16.49 -0.80
C GLN A 152 -5.65 16.55 -0.12
N MET A 153 -5.54 15.98 1.07
CA MET A 153 -4.28 15.88 1.81
C MET A 153 -3.23 15.09 1.03
N LEU A 154 -3.58 13.91 0.50
CA LEU A 154 -2.65 13.09 -0.30
C LEU A 154 -2.22 13.79 -1.59
N ASN A 155 -3.15 14.42 -2.31
CA ASN A 155 -2.81 15.20 -3.50
C ASN A 155 -1.82 16.33 -3.18
N GLU A 156 -2.07 17.07 -2.11
CA GLU A 156 -1.19 18.18 -1.70
C GLU A 156 0.20 17.67 -1.27
N ILE A 157 0.24 16.55 -0.54
CA ILE A 157 1.51 15.90 -0.16
C ILE A 157 2.29 15.48 -1.39
N ALA A 158 1.65 14.78 -2.34
CA ALA A 158 2.30 14.31 -3.56
C ALA A 158 2.80 15.48 -4.43
N ASP A 159 1.96 16.51 -4.64
CA ASP A 159 2.34 17.70 -5.41
C ASP A 159 3.59 18.40 -4.84
N ARG A 160 3.67 18.53 -3.51
CA ARG A 160 4.70 19.34 -2.84
C ARG A 160 5.97 18.56 -2.52
N SER A 161 5.85 17.27 -2.22
CA SER A 161 6.99 16.41 -1.87
C SER A 161 7.59 15.68 -3.08
N GLY A 162 6.82 15.54 -4.15
CA GLY A 162 7.20 14.80 -5.34
C GLY A 162 7.15 13.28 -5.17
N CYS A 163 6.53 12.75 -4.11
CA CYS A 163 6.28 11.32 -3.97
C CYS A 163 5.15 10.84 -4.90
N GLY A 164 5.06 9.54 -5.09
CA GLY A 164 3.88 8.90 -5.67
C GLY A 164 2.88 8.46 -4.61
N ILE A 165 1.79 7.88 -5.07
CA ILE A 165 0.73 7.32 -4.24
C ILE A 165 0.60 5.83 -4.57
N LEU A 166 0.62 5.02 -3.52
CA LEU A 166 0.14 3.65 -3.53
C LEU A 166 -1.30 3.72 -3.02
N LEU A 167 -2.27 3.35 -3.85
CA LEU A 167 -3.68 3.54 -3.54
C LEU A 167 -4.31 2.22 -3.10
N ASP A 168 -4.58 2.08 -1.82
CA ASP A 168 -5.30 0.94 -1.29
C ASP A 168 -6.81 1.18 -1.36
N LEU A 169 -7.48 0.39 -2.20
CA LEU A 169 -8.92 0.47 -2.40
C LEU A 169 -9.74 -0.18 -1.28
N ASN A 170 -9.18 -1.18 -0.60
CA ASN A 170 -9.79 -1.75 0.60
C ASN A 170 -9.84 -0.68 1.70
N ASN A 171 -8.75 0.06 1.90
CA ASN A 171 -8.69 1.18 2.85
C ASN A 171 -9.70 2.27 2.53
N ILE A 172 -9.84 2.66 1.26
CA ILE A 172 -10.87 3.64 0.85
C ILE A 172 -12.26 3.12 1.20
N TYR A 173 -12.56 1.85 0.90
CA TYR A 173 -13.87 1.27 1.14
C TYR A 173 -14.21 1.18 2.62
N VAL A 174 -13.25 0.73 3.45
CA VAL A 174 -13.40 0.70 4.91
C VAL A 174 -13.61 2.10 5.45
N SER A 175 -12.78 3.07 5.08
CA SER A 175 -12.92 4.48 5.50
C SER A 175 -14.28 5.07 5.08
N ALA A 176 -14.73 4.83 3.85
CA ALA A 176 -16.01 5.30 3.35
C ALA A 176 -17.19 4.81 4.20
N SER A 177 -17.14 3.54 4.64
CA SER A 177 -18.17 2.96 5.51
C SER A 177 -18.26 3.66 6.88
N HIS A 178 -17.12 4.12 7.43
CA HIS A 178 -17.07 4.75 8.76
C HIS A 178 -17.33 6.26 8.74
N HIS A 179 -16.89 6.93 7.69
CA HIS A 179 -17.00 8.39 7.54
C HIS A 179 -18.20 8.82 6.68
N HIS A 180 -18.96 7.85 6.16
CA HIS A 180 -20.19 8.06 5.40
C HIS A 180 -20.02 8.91 4.12
N PHE A 181 -18.88 8.76 3.44
CA PHE A 181 -18.67 9.28 2.08
C PHE A 181 -18.76 8.16 1.05
N LYS A 182 -18.85 8.50 -0.25
CA LYS A 182 -18.86 7.49 -1.32
C LYS A 182 -17.43 7.20 -1.78
N PRO A 183 -16.98 5.94 -1.87
CA PRO A 183 -15.65 5.60 -2.40
C PRO A 183 -15.34 6.23 -3.77
N GLN A 184 -16.35 6.35 -4.63
CA GLN A 184 -16.27 7.01 -5.94
C GLN A 184 -15.79 8.46 -5.86
N GLU A 185 -16.20 9.19 -4.82
CA GLU A 185 -15.79 10.59 -4.63
C GLU A 185 -14.28 10.68 -4.38
N TYR A 186 -13.70 9.67 -3.72
CA TYR A 186 -12.26 9.55 -3.51
C TYR A 186 -11.54 9.36 -4.85
N LEU A 187 -11.97 8.38 -5.65
CA LEU A 187 -11.35 8.07 -6.94
C LEU A 187 -11.41 9.27 -7.89
N GLN A 188 -12.57 9.92 -7.99
CA GLN A 188 -12.74 11.10 -8.85
C GLN A 188 -11.85 12.28 -8.44
N ALA A 189 -11.52 12.40 -7.15
CA ALA A 189 -10.77 13.52 -6.63
C ALA A 189 -9.26 13.28 -6.49
N ILE A 190 -8.80 12.03 -6.39
CA ILE A 190 -7.37 11.71 -6.36
C ILE A 190 -6.74 11.98 -7.74
N LYS A 191 -5.57 12.60 -7.76
CA LYS A 191 -4.88 12.97 -9.01
C LYS A 191 -4.23 11.74 -9.62
N THR A 192 -4.76 11.29 -10.76
CA THR A 192 -4.29 10.12 -11.51
C THR A 192 -2.78 10.12 -11.76
N GLN A 193 -2.16 11.27 -12.04
CA GLN A 193 -0.72 11.32 -12.30
C GLN A 193 0.16 10.91 -11.11
N HIS A 194 -0.38 10.91 -9.88
CA HIS A 194 0.35 10.56 -8.67
C HIS A 194 0.22 9.09 -8.31
N VAL A 195 -0.85 8.41 -8.74
CA VAL A 195 -1.07 6.99 -8.45
C VAL A 195 -0.10 6.14 -9.28
N LYS A 196 0.63 5.24 -8.62
CA LYS A 196 1.65 4.37 -9.24
C LYS A 196 1.45 2.89 -8.98
N GLU A 197 0.79 2.55 -7.89
CA GLU A 197 0.53 1.19 -7.45
C GLU A 197 -0.84 1.16 -6.78
N ILE A 198 -1.52 0.02 -6.85
CA ILE A 198 -2.83 -0.21 -6.23
C ILE A 198 -2.74 -1.43 -5.33
N HIS A 199 -3.29 -1.33 -4.12
CA HIS A 199 -3.51 -2.48 -3.25
C HIS A 199 -4.98 -2.90 -3.27
N LEU A 200 -5.16 -4.21 -3.25
CA LEU A 200 -6.45 -4.88 -3.09
C LEU A 200 -6.33 -5.89 -1.96
N GLY A 201 -7.05 -5.65 -0.87
CA GLY A 201 -7.18 -6.55 0.27
C GLY A 201 -8.64 -6.89 0.59
N GLY A 202 -8.83 -7.75 1.59
CA GLY A 202 -10.13 -8.04 2.19
C GLY A 202 -10.27 -7.45 3.59
N PHE A 203 -11.51 -7.15 4.00
CA PHE A 203 -11.85 -6.68 5.34
C PHE A 203 -12.71 -7.71 6.09
N THR A 204 -12.67 -7.66 7.43
CA THR A 204 -13.56 -8.43 8.30
C THR A 204 -14.80 -7.61 8.65
N ARG A 205 -16.00 -8.16 8.46
CA ARG A 205 -17.25 -7.57 8.98
C ARG A 205 -17.54 -8.07 10.40
N ARG A 206 -17.82 -7.16 11.33
CA ARG A 206 -18.27 -7.48 12.69
C ARG A 206 -19.55 -6.73 13.04
N GLU A 207 -20.44 -7.39 13.76
CA GLU A 207 -21.62 -6.76 14.35
C GLU A 207 -21.30 -6.37 15.79
N ILE A 208 -21.33 -5.07 16.09
CA ILE A 208 -21.13 -4.54 17.45
C ILE A 208 -22.34 -3.67 17.78
N GLU A 209 -23.05 -4.00 18.86
CA GLU A 209 -24.23 -3.26 19.32
C GLU A 209 -25.31 -3.05 18.24
N GLY A 210 -25.44 -4.01 17.30
CA GLY A 210 -26.39 -3.95 16.19
C GLY A 210 -25.95 -3.06 15.01
N GLN A 211 -24.68 -2.65 14.98
CA GLN A 211 -24.06 -1.94 13.88
C GLN A 211 -23.00 -2.81 13.21
N SER A 212 -23.06 -2.90 11.88
CA SER A 212 -22.03 -3.53 11.05
C SER A 212 -20.81 -2.61 10.96
N ILE A 213 -19.69 -3.07 11.47
CA ILE A 213 -18.38 -2.41 11.42
C ILE A 213 -17.48 -3.23 10.49
N LEU A 214 -16.79 -2.55 9.59
CA LEU A 214 -15.75 -3.18 8.77
C LEU A 214 -14.42 -2.97 9.47
N ILE A 215 -13.57 -3.97 9.50
CA ILE A 215 -12.22 -3.87 10.06
C ILE A 215 -11.28 -4.29 8.96
N ASP A 216 -10.37 -3.41 8.63
CA ASP A 216 -9.26 -3.68 7.74
C ASP A 216 -8.32 -4.70 8.39
N THR A 217 -8.41 -5.96 7.95
CA THR A 217 -7.60 -7.06 8.49
C THR A 217 -6.68 -7.68 7.44
N HIS A 218 -6.91 -7.40 6.14
CA HIS A 218 -6.23 -8.04 5.01
C HIS A 218 -6.09 -9.57 5.22
N ALA A 219 -7.17 -10.19 5.70
CA ALA A 219 -7.18 -11.59 6.17
C ALA A 219 -8.17 -12.47 5.39
N ASP A 220 -8.84 -11.90 4.40
CA ASP A 220 -9.84 -12.57 3.57
C ASP A 220 -9.68 -12.15 2.11
N LYS A 221 -10.44 -12.79 1.22
CA LYS A 221 -10.52 -12.42 -0.19
C LYS A 221 -10.98 -10.98 -0.35
N VAL A 222 -10.64 -10.41 -1.49
CA VAL A 222 -11.09 -9.07 -1.85
C VAL A 222 -12.62 -9.09 -1.99
N ALA A 223 -13.28 -8.18 -1.29
CA ALA A 223 -14.74 -8.11 -1.27
C ALA A 223 -15.31 -7.69 -2.63
N GLN A 224 -16.53 -8.11 -2.94
CA GLN A 224 -17.18 -7.80 -4.23
C GLN A 224 -17.30 -6.30 -4.47
N GLU A 225 -17.54 -5.53 -3.42
CA GLU A 225 -17.65 -4.08 -3.49
C GLU A 225 -16.30 -3.41 -3.77
N VAL A 226 -15.20 -3.98 -3.28
CA VAL A 226 -13.84 -3.53 -3.59
C VAL A 226 -13.47 -3.89 -5.04
N TRP A 227 -13.93 -5.04 -5.56
CA TRP A 227 -13.77 -5.36 -6.99
C TRP A 227 -14.50 -4.38 -7.92
N VAL A 228 -15.69 -3.92 -7.52
CA VAL A 228 -16.40 -2.88 -8.27
C VAL A 228 -15.60 -1.58 -8.26
N LEU A 229 -15.07 -1.18 -7.09
CA LEU A 229 -14.22 0.00 -6.96
C LEU A 229 -12.93 -0.13 -7.78
N TYR A 230 -12.35 -1.33 -7.87
CA TYR A 230 -11.18 -1.61 -8.69
C TYR A 230 -11.46 -1.42 -10.18
N GLN A 231 -12.61 -1.87 -10.69
CA GLN A 231 -12.98 -1.60 -12.08
C GLN A 231 -13.04 -0.10 -12.36
N GLU A 232 -13.68 0.68 -11.48
CA GLU A 232 -13.77 2.13 -11.61
C GLU A 232 -12.38 2.79 -11.56
N ALA A 233 -11.49 2.31 -10.69
CA ALA A 233 -10.11 2.78 -10.60
C ALA A 233 -9.33 2.49 -11.88
N ILE A 234 -9.45 1.28 -12.45
CA ILE A 234 -8.79 0.91 -13.71
C ILE A 234 -9.36 1.70 -14.89
N ASP A 235 -10.66 1.97 -14.93
CA ASP A 235 -11.28 2.80 -15.97
C ASP A 235 -10.75 4.25 -15.92
N GLN A 236 -10.44 4.75 -14.71
CA GLN A 236 -9.96 6.12 -14.51
C GLN A 236 -8.43 6.25 -14.68
N PHE A 237 -7.65 5.30 -14.18
CA PHE A 237 -6.20 5.39 -14.10
C PHE A 237 -5.47 4.60 -15.21
N GLY A 238 -6.19 3.71 -15.88
CA GLY A 238 -5.60 2.66 -16.71
C GLY A 238 -4.98 1.55 -15.87
N SER A 239 -4.37 0.58 -16.55
CA SER A 239 -3.69 -0.53 -15.88
C SER A 239 -2.43 -0.06 -15.14
N LEU A 240 -2.43 -0.26 -13.82
CA LEU A 240 -1.32 0.02 -12.92
C LEU A 240 -0.86 -1.27 -12.22
N PRO A 241 0.42 -1.36 -11.80
CA PRO A 241 0.88 -2.38 -10.88
C PRO A 241 -0.11 -2.52 -9.71
N THR A 242 -0.63 -3.73 -9.53
CA THR A 242 -1.65 -4.02 -8.52
C THR A 242 -1.21 -5.21 -7.68
N ILE A 243 -1.21 -5.06 -6.36
CA ILE A 243 -0.91 -6.15 -5.42
C ILE A 243 -2.21 -6.68 -4.83
N ILE A 244 -2.39 -8.00 -4.85
CA ILE A 244 -3.31 -8.64 -3.90
C ILE A 244 -2.58 -8.72 -2.56
N GLU A 245 -3.02 -7.90 -1.63
CA GLU A 245 -2.47 -7.82 -0.29
C GLU A 245 -3.17 -8.81 0.64
N TRP A 246 -2.36 -9.51 1.44
CA TRP A 246 -2.85 -10.50 2.39
C TRP A 246 -1.82 -10.65 3.52
N ASP A 247 -2.23 -10.29 4.73
CA ASP A 247 -1.33 -10.09 5.86
C ASP A 247 -1.57 -11.04 7.02
N ASP A 248 -2.82 -11.41 7.28
CA ASP A 248 -3.18 -12.35 8.32
C ASP A 248 -3.97 -13.54 7.76
N GLN A 249 -4.03 -14.64 8.50
CA GLN A 249 -4.73 -15.88 8.12
C GLN A 249 -4.41 -16.34 6.69
N LEU A 250 -3.13 -16.24 6.32
CA LEU A 250 -2.62 -16.47 4.96
C LEU A 250 -3.29 -17.69 4.31
N PRO A 251 -3.91 -17.55 3.12
CA PRO A 251 -4.62 -18.63 2.46
C PRO A 251 -3.63 -19.61 1.83
N SER A 252 -4.13 -20.62 1.11
CA SER A 252 -3.26 -21.42 0.24
C SER A 252 -2.78 -20.58 -0.96
N TRP A 253 -1.69 -21.01 -1.59
CA TRP A 253 -1.16 -20.35 -2.77
C TRP A 253 -2.19 -20.26 -3.89
N GLU A 254 -2.98 -21.32 -4.09
CA GLU A 254 -3.98 -21.40 -5.16
C GLU A 254 -5.08 -20.34 -5.01
N ILE A 255 -5.45 -20.00 -3.77
CA ILE A 255 -6.43 -18.96 -3.48
C ILE A 255 -5.85 -17.58 -3.77
N LEU A 256 -4.67 -17.26 -3.21
CA LEU A 256 -4.01 -15.97 -3.44
C LEU A 256 -3.76 -15.72 -4.94
N TYR A 257 -3.26 -16.73 -5.65
CA TYR A 257 -3.02 -16.65 -7.08
C TYR A 257 -4.32 -16.59 -7.90
N ALA A 258 -5.43 -17.16 -7.40
CA ALA A 258 -6.73 -17.01 -8.05
C ALA A 258 -7.26 -15.57 -7.98
N GLU A 259 -7.11 -14.88 -6.85
CA GLU A 259 -7.44 -13.45 -6.71
C GLU A 259 -6.57 -12.59 -7.63
N ALA A 260 -5.27 -12.88 -7.73
CA ALA A 260 -4.37 -12.16 -8.63
C ALA A 260 -4.77 -12.31 -10.10
N LYS A 261 -5.12 -13.54 -10.52
CA LYS A 261 -5.67 -13.79 -11.85
C LYS A 261 -7.04 -13.13 -12.06
N HIS A 262 -7.81 -12.90 -11.00
CA HIS A 262 -9.08 -12.21 -11.10
C HIS A 262 -8.84 -10.73 -11.41
N ALA A 263 -7.99 -10.05 -10.63
CA ALA A 263 -7.59 -8.66 -10.88
C ALA A 263 -7.02 -8.45 -12.29
N GLU A 264 -6.18 -9.37 -12.78
CA GLU A 264 -5.59 -9.27 -14.12
C GLU A 264 -6.65 -9.19 -15.25
N ARG A 265 -7.86 -9.74 -15.06
CA ARG A 265 -8.94 -9.69 -16.07
C ARG A 265 -9.52 -8.28 -16.26
N PHE A 266 -9.48 -7.45 -15.23
CA PHE A 266 -9.92 -6.05 -15.30
C PHE A 266 -8.97 -5.24 -16.20
N ASN A 267 -7.66 -5.51 -16.11
CA ASN A 267 -6.63 -4.86 -16.91
C ASN A 267 -6.74 -5.18 -18.41
N ILE A 268 -7.07 -6.43 -18.76
CA ILE A 268 -7.29 -6.84 -20.16
C ILE A 268 -8.51 -6.13 -20.76
N THR A 269 -9.56 -5.95 -19.97
CA THR A 269 -10.81 -5.32 -20.41
C THR A 269 -10.60 -3.83 -20.69
N ALA A 270 -9.85 -3.14 -19.83
CA ALA A 270 -9.51 -1.73 -20.02
C ALA A 270 -8.74 -1.47 -21.33
N ILE A 271 -7.77 -2.31 -21.67
CA ILE A 271 -7.00 -2.20 -22.92
C ILE A 271 -7.90 -2.41 -24.16
N SER A 272 -8.93 -3.25 -24.03
CA SER A 272 -9.84 -3.59 -25.13
C SER A 272 -10.87 -2.50 -25.42
N GLY A 273 -11.16 -1.62 -24.45
CA GLY A 273 -12.09 -0.49 -24.59
C GLY A 273 -11.47 0.79 -25.18
N VAL A 274 -10.17 0.78 -25.50
CA VAL A 274 -9.41 1.92 -26.04
C VAL A 274 -9.10 1.76 -27.55
N ILE A 275 -9.74 0.80 -28.23
CA ILE A 275 -9.64 0.59 -29.69
C ILE A 275 -10.94 1.00 -30.38
#